data_AF-A0A939VK59-F1
#
_entry.id   AF-A0A939VK59-F1
#
_cell.length_a   1.000
_cell.length_b   1.000
_cell.length_c   1.000
_cell.angle_alpha   90.00
_cell.angle_beta   90.00
_cell.angle_gamma   90.00
#
_symmetry.space_group_name_H-M   'P 1'
#
loop_
_entity.id
_entity.type
_entity.pdbx_description
1 polymer ?
#
loop_
_entity_poly.entity_id
_entity_poly.type
_entity_poly.pdbx_seq_one_letter_code
_entity_poly.pdbx_strand_id
1 'polypeptide(L)'
;MKIVKKTWIGILALATAVVAACTSTKRTSESAEAVPPADNDELGENENATMPKDSINARRAELQARLEKLRAIIKDREMSCVYGSPEVLQEYSAHTRELRHEADSLQNELLQMLQSEKDTLQDRLDSIDETVKNRSGAKVYGPPEMINRYSNRNKELRENRDSLQHEIEKIDEEIFNINNSSKQ
;
A
#
# COMPACT_ATOMS: atom_id res chain seq x y z
N MET A 1 -14.04 27.54 -33.35
CA MET A 1 -13.44 27.08 -32.07
C MET A 1 -13.10 28.26 -31.15
N LYS A 2 -14.06 28.78 -30.36
CA LYS A 2 -13.82 29.91 -29.42
C LYS A 2 -14.56 29.78 -28.06
N ILE A 3 -15.08 28.60 -27.73
CA ILE A 3 -15.96 28.39 -26.55
C ILE A 3 -15.20 27.77 -25.35
N VAL A 4 -14.04 27.14 -25.57
CA VAL A 4 -13.33 26.36 -24.55
C VAL A 4 -12.61 27.22 -23.49
N LYS A 5 -12.35 28.51 -23.76
CA LYS A 5 -11.60 29.37 -22.84
C LYS A 5 -12.45 30.02 -21.73
N LYS A 6 -13.78 30.00 -21.82
CA LYS A 6 -14.65 30.67 -20.82
C LYS A 6 -15.05 29.78 -19.64
N THR A 7 -14.93 28.46 -19.77
CA THR A 7 -15.28 27.51 -18.70
C THR A 7 -14.21 27.37 -17.61
N TRP A 8 -12.94 27.65 -17.92
CA TRP A 8 -11.85 27.52 -16.94
C TRP A 8 -11.88 28.59 -15.84
N ILE A 9 -12.36 29.80 -16.14
CA ILE A 9 -12.38 30.90 -15.16
C ILE A 9 -13.49 30.70 -14.10
N GLY A 10 -14.58 30.02 -14.46
CA GLY A 10 -15.69 29.74 -13.53
C GLY A 10 -15.32 28.73 -12.43
N ILE A 11 -14.47 27.74 -12.75
CA ILE A 11 -14.08 26.69 -11.80
C ILE A 11 -13.08 27.24 -10.77
N LEU A 12 -12.21 28.18 -11.17
CA LEU A 12 -11.22 28.77 -10.26
C LEU A 12 -11.87 29.65 -9.17
N ALA A 13 -12.96 30.34 -9.48
CA ALA A 13 -13.67 31.19 -8.51
C ALA A 13 -14.46 30.39 -7.47
N LEU A 14 -14.94 29.19 -7.82
CA LEU A 14 -15.68 28.33 -6.90
C LEU A 14 -14.76 27.72 -5.83
N ALA A 15 -13.51 27.41 -6.19
CA ALA A 15 -12.52 26.84 -5.27
C ALA A 15 -12.09 27.84 -4.17
N THR A 16 -12.07 29.14 -4.45
CA THR A 16 -11.68 30.17 -3.46
C THR A 16 -12.74 30.46 -2.40
N ALA A 17 -14.03 30.19 -2.68
CA ALA A 17 -15.10 30.46 -1.72
C ALA A 17 -15.21 29.39 -0.62
N VAL A 18 -14.84 28.14 -0.91
CA VAL A 18 -14.93 27.03 0.06
C VAL A 18 -13.87 27.15 1.15
N VAL A 19 -12.69 27.71 0.84
CA VAL A 19 -11.62 27.88 1.83
C VAL A 19 -11.92 29.00 2.84
N ALA A 20 -12.72 30.01 2.47
CA ALA A 20 -13.08 31.11 3.37
C ALA A 20 -14.21 30.76 4.35
N ALA A 21 -14.97 29.69 4.12
CA ALA A 21 -16.09 29.30 4.97
C ALA A 21 -15.68 28.42 6.18
N CYS A 22 -14.44 27.93 6.24
CA CYS A 22 -13.98 27.05 7.32
C CYS A 22 -13.12 27.75 8.41
N THR A 23 -12.89 29.06 8.34
CA THR A 23 -12.03 29.76 9.33
C THR A 23 -12.80 30.60 10.36
N SER A 24 -14.12 30.47 10.46
CA SER A 24 -14.92 31.22 11.44
C SER A 24 -15.63 30.30 12.43
N THR A 25 -14.89 29.78 13.41
CA THR A 25 -15.48 29.45 14.71
C THR A 25 -14.52 29.84 15.82
N LYS A 26 -14.62 31.12 16.20
CA LYS A 26 -13.97 31.71 17.35
C LYS A 26 -14.89 31.49 18.56
N ARG A 27 -14.45 30.71 19.56
CA ARG A 27 -14.94 30.82 20.94
C ARG A 27 -13.77 31.17 21.84
N THR A 28 -13.90 32.32 22.49
CA THR A 28 -13.03 32.84 23.54
C THR A 28 -13.70 32.63 24.90
N SER A 29 -12.99 31.96 25.81
CA SER A 29 -13.06 32.04 27.29
C SER A 29 -12.45 30.73 27.81
N GLU A 30 -11.62 30.61 28.83
CA GLU A 30 -10.96 31.50 29.78
C GLU A 30 -10.19 30.52 30.69
N SER A 31 -9.11 31.00 31.32
CA SER A 31 -8.31 30.30 32.33
C SER A 31 -7.25 29.32 31.83
N ALA A 32 -6.01 29.81 31.91
CA ALA A 32 -4.79 29.05 31.83
C ALA A 32 -4.63 28.19 33.10
N GLU A 33 -4.82 26.90 32.96
CA GLU A 33 -4.17 25.92 33.81
C GLU A 33 -3.27 25.08 32.90
N ALA A 34 -1.97 25.17 33.13
CA ALA A 34 -0.97 24.41 32.40
C ALA A 34 -1.11 22.93 32.79
N VAL A 35 -2.07 22.26 32.17
CA VAL A 35 -2.15 20.80 32.17
C VAL A 35 -1.03 20.34 31.23
N PRO A 36 0.00 19.60 31.72
CA PRO A 36 0.96 18.98 30.82
C PRO A 36 0.18 18.13 29.82
N PRO A 37 0.61 18.00 28.55
CA PRO A 37 -0.02 17.04 27.66
C PRO A 37 0.03 15.70 28.38
N ALA A 38 -1.14 15.23 28.83
CA ALA A 38 -1.27 13.89 29.34
C ALA A 38 -0.72 13.00 28.24
N ASP A 39 0.28 12.22 28.58
CA ASP A 39 0.77 11.11 27.81
C ASP A 39 -0.42 10.14 27.65
N ASN A 40 -1.34 10.48 26.74
CA ASN A 40 -2.22 9.51 26.13
C ASN A 40 -1.34 8.74 25.15
N ASP A 41 -0.44 7.94 25.71
CA ASP A 41 0.21 6.78 25.10
C ASP A 41 -0.84 5.67 24.88
N GLU A 42 -2.08 6.02 24.57
CA GLU A 42 -2.97 5.14 23.84
C GLU A 42 -2.67 5.36 22.36
N LEU A 43 -1.52 4.83 21.95
CA LEU A 43 -1.48 4.12 20.68
C LEU A 43 -2.62 3.12 20.77
N GLY A 44 -3.81 3.52 20.32
CA GLY A 44 -4.92 2.63 20.14
C GLY A 44 -4.37 1.44 19.39
N GLU A 45 -4.24 0.32 20.10
CA GLU A 45 -4.00 -0.99 19.52
C GLU A 45 -5.21 -1.21 18.64
N ASN A 46 -5.10 -0.73 17.39
CA ASN A 46 -6.03 -1.07 16.36
C ASN A 46 -5.72 -2.54 16.08
N GLU A 47 -6.37 -3.42 16.85
CA GLU A 47 -6.50 -4.86 16.64
C GLU A 47 -7.28 -5.12 15.33
N ASN A 48 -7.00 -4.37 14.27
CA ASN A 48 -7.34 -4.79 12.92
C ASN A 48 -6.40 -5.94 12.61
N ALA A 49 -6.87 -7.15 12.90
CA ALA A 49 -6.32 -8.46 12.59
C ALA A 49 -5.37 -8.45 11.38
N THR A 50 -4.14 -8.02 11.63
CA THR A 50 -3.10 -8.01 10.61
C THR A 50 -2.51 -9.39 10.71
N MET A 51 -2.76 -10.23 9.69
CA MET A 51 -2.13 -11.54 9.61
C MET A 51 -0.63 -11.39 9.88
N PRO A 52 -0.01 -12.22 10.73
CA PRO A 52 1.38 -12.04 11.12
C PRO A 52 2.25 -11.99 9.86
N LYS A 53 3.17 -11.00 9.77
CA LYS A 53 4.00 -10.74 8.56
C LYS A 53 4.68 -12.01 8.03
N ASP A 54 5.03 -12.92 8.92
CA ASP A 54 5.60 -14.24 8.59
C ASP A 54 4.63 -15.17 7.83
N SER A 55 3.34 -15.11 8.13
CA SER A 55 2.30 -15.89 7.44
C SER A 55 2.05 -15.39 6.01
N ILE A 56 2.12 -14.08 5.79
CA ILE A 56 1.98 -13.46 4.48
C ILE A 56 3.18 -13.84 3.60
N ASN A 57 4.39 -13.73 4.14
CA ASN A 57 5.61 -14.11 3.42
C ASN A 57 5.64 -15.60 3.08
N ALA A 58 5.23 -16.47 4.01
CA ALA A 58 5.12 -17.90 3.75
C ALA A 58 4.10 -18.20 2.63
N ARG A 59 2.94 -17.55 2.66
CA ARG A 59 1.91 -17.70 1.63
C ARG A 59 2.38 -17.22 0.27
N ARG A 60 3.11 -16.11 0.20
CA ARG A 60 3.73 -15.61 -1.04
C ARG A 60 4.69 -16.62 -1.65
N ALA A 61 5.59 -17.16 -0.82
CA ALA A 61 6.56 -18.17 -1.26
C ALA A 61 5.86 -19.44 -1.78
N GLU A 62 4.78 -19.88 -1.10
CA GLU A 62 3.96 -21.01 -1.54
C GLU A 62 3.33 -20.76 -2.92
N LEU A 63 2.69 -19.59 -3.10
CA LEU A 63 2.05 -19.21 -4.37
C LEU A 63 3.07 -19.10 -5.51
N GLN A 64 4.24 -18.51 -5.26
CA GLN A 64 5.32 -18.42 -6.24
C GLN A 64 5.85 -19.80 -6.65
N ALA A 65 6.09 -20.69 -5.69
CA ALA A 65 6.56 -22.04 -5.97
C ALA A 65 5.51 -22.85 -6.78
N ARG A 66 4.23 -22.70 -6.46
CA ARG A 66 3.14 -23.36 -7.20
C ARG A 66 3.03 -22.83 -8.63
N LEU A 67 3.16 -21.52 -8.82
CA LEU A 67 3.19 -20.88 -10.15
C LEU A 67 4.36 -21.38 -11.00
N GLU A 68 5.55 -21.43 -10.43
CA GLU A 68 6.75 -21.92 -11.13
C GLU A 68 6.56 -23.38 -11.57
N LYS A 69 6.01 -24.21 -10.68
CA LYS A 69 5.68 -25.61 -11.00
C LYS A 69 4.67 -25.73 -12.13
N LEU A 70 3.56 -24.97 -12.11
CA LEU A 70 2.56 -25.00 -13.17
C LEU A 70 3.13 -24.51 -14.50
N ARG A 71 3.91 -23.42 -14.50
CA ARG A 71 4.57 -22.90 -15.71
C ARG A 71 5.55 -23.91 -16.30
N ALA A 72 6.29 -24.64 -15.46
CA ALA A 72 7.17 -25.72 -15.92
C ALA A 72 6.39 -26.84 -16.62
N ILE A 73 5.26 -27.26 -16.04
CA ILE A 73 4.38 -28.28 -16.64
C ILE A 73 3.80 -27.79 -17.96
N ILE A 74 3.27 -26.56 -18.02
CA ILE A 74 2.69 -25.99 -19.23
C ILE A 74 3.76 -25.93 -20.34
N LYS A 75 4.96 -25.45 -20.02
CA LYS A 75 6.07 -25.36 -20.97
C LYS A 75 6.49 -26.73 -21.50
N ASP A 76 6.62 -27.73 -20.62
CA ASP A 76 6.92 -29.10 -21.03
C ASP A 76 5.85 -29.66 -21.97
N ARG A 77 4.58 -29.40 -21.66
CA ARG A 77 3.45 -29.85 -22.46
C ARG A 77 3.33 -29.16 -23.82
N GLU A 78 3.69 -27.89 -23.90
CA GLU A 78 3.71 -27.11 -25.15
C GLU A 78 4.88 -27.49 -26.05
N MET A 79 6.00 -27.92 -25.47
CA MET A 79 7.17 -28.39 -26.21
C MET A 79 7.09 -29.87 -26.61
N SER A 80 6.15 -30.62 -26.04
CA SER A 80 5.97 -32.05 -26.30
C SER A 80 5.18 -32.31 -27.58
N CYS A 81 5.68 -33.21 -28.43
CA CYS A 81 4.91 -33.75 -29.56
C CYS A 81 3.93 -34.82 -29.06
N VAL A 82 2.63 -34.52 -29.11
CA VAL A 82 1.57 -35.47 -28.75
C VAL A 82 1.03 -36.15 -30.01
N TYR A 83 1.07 -37.48 -30.04
CA TYR A 83 0.46 -38.31 -31.08
C TYR A 83 -0.72 -39.07 -30.49
N GLY A 84 -1.84 -39.12 -31.18
CA GLY A 84 -3.03 -39.82 -30.70
C GLY A 84 -4.24 -39.64 -31.62
N SER A 85 -5.36 -40.23 -31.22
CA SER A 85 -6.64 -39.98 -31.86
C SER A 85 -7.11 -38.53 -31.60
N PRO A 86 -8.04 -37.99 -32.40
CA PRO A 86 -8.57 -36.65 -32.20
C PRO A 86 -9.09 -36.39 -30.77
N GLU A 87 -9.69 -37.41 -30.14
CA GLU A 87 -10.21 -37.33 -28.77
C GLU A 87 -9.08 -37.09 -27.75
N VAL A 88 -7.96 -37.80 -27.90
CA VAL A 88 -6.78 -37.64 -27.02
C VAL A 88 -6.17 -36.25 -27.16
N LEU A 89 -6.09 -35.72 -28.38
CA LEU A 89 -5.58 -34.37 -28.63
C LEU A 89 -6.50 -33.31 -28.01
N GLN A 90 -7.81 -33.51 -28.10
CA GLN A 90 -8.79 -32.61 -27.52
C GLN A 90 -8.67 -32.58 -25.98
N GLU A 91 -8.63 -33.74 -25.33
CA GLU A 91 -8.48 -33.85 -23.88
C GLU A 91 -7.16 -33.24 -23.39
N TYR A 92 -6.06 -33.52 -24.10
CA TYR A 92 -4.76 -32.92 -23.79
C TYR A 92 -4.78 -31.39 -23.88
N SER A 93 -5.43 -30.85 -24.93
CA SER A 93 -5.57 -29.40 -25.10
C SER A 93 -6.47 -28.76 -24.04
N ALA A 94 -7.55 -29.45 -23.63
CA ALA A 94 -8.45 -29.00 -22.57
C ALA A 94 -7.71 -28.91 -21.24
N HIS A 95 -6.99 -29.98 -20.86
CA HIS A 95 -6.23 -29.99 -19.62
C HIS A 95 -5.09 -28.96 -19.61
N THR A 96 -4.47 -28.68 -20.77
CA THR A 96 -3.46 -27.60 -20.86
C THR A 96 -4.10 -26.21 -20.65
N ARG A 97 -5.32 -25.99 -21.15
CA ARG A 97 -6.07 -24.75 -20.89
C ARG A 97 -6.45 -24.61 -19.42
N GLU A 98 -6.88 -25.68 -18.77
CA GLU A 98 -7.17 -25.70 -17.33
C GLU A 98 -5.93 -25.30 -16.51
N LEU A 99 -4.77 -25.86 -16.82
CA LEU A 99 -3.51 -25.49 -16.15
C LEU A 99 -3.15 -24.02 -16.35
N ARG A 100 -3.39 -23.45 -17.54
CA ARG A 100 -3.20 -22.01 -17.79
C ARG A 100 -4.17 -21.17 -16.95
N HIS A 101 -5.44 -21.54 -16.88
CA HIS A 101 -6.42 -20.85 -16.04
C HIS A 101 -6.06 -20.92 -14.55
N GLU A 102 -5.55 -22.06 -14.07
CA GLU A 102 -5.06 -22.19 -12.70
C GLU A 102 -3.86 -21.27 -12.44
N ALA A 103 -2.90 -21.23 -13.38
CA ALA A 103 -1.76 -20.33 -13.29
C ALA A 103 -2.18 -18.85 -13.27
N ASP A 104 -3.11 -18.45 -14.14
CA ASP A 104 -3.67 -17.09 -14.16
C ASP A 104 -4.38 -16.75 -12.83
N SER A 105 -5.15 -17.69 -12.29
CA SER A 105 -5.84 -17.51 -11.00
C SER A 105 -4.86 -17.30 -9.85
N LEU A 106 -3.81 -18.11 -9.75
CA LEU A 106 -2.78 -17.98 -8.70
C LEU A 106 -1.97 -16.68 -8.86
N GLN A 107 -1.72 -16.27 -10.10
CA GLN A 107 -1.04 -15.01 -10.39
C GLN A 107 -1.87 -13.80 -9.95
N ASN A 108 -3.19 -13.84 -10.19
CA ASN A 108 -4.11 -12.81 -9.72
C ASN A 108 -4.20 -12.78 -8.18
N GLU A 109 -4.23 -13.94 -7.51
CA GLU A 109 -4.19 -14.03 -6.05
C GLU A 109 -2.91 -13.38 -5.48
N LEU A 110 -1.75 -13.68 -6.08
CA LEU A 110 -0.47 -13.09 -5.68
C LEU A 110 -0.46 -11.57 -5.87
N LEU A 111 -0.97 -11.07 -7.01
CA LEU A 111 -1.07 -9.64 -7.29
C LEU A 111 -1.99 -8.93 -6.28
N GLN A 112 -3.15 -9.52 -5.98
CA GLN A 112 -4.09 -8.97 -5.02
C GLN A 112 -3.47 -8.87 -3.62
N MET A 113 -2.70 -9.89 -3.21
CA MET A 113 -2.01 -9.91 -1.92
C MET A 113 -0.87 -8.89 -1.81
N LEU A 114 -0.14 -8.64 -2.92
CA LEU A 114 0.89 -7.61 -2.97
C LEU A 114 0.26 -6.21 -2.94
N GLN A 115 -0.84 -6.01 -3.66
CA GLN A 115 -1.58 -4.74 -3.66
C GLN A 115 -2.15 -4.42 -2.28
N SER A 116 -2.79 -5.39 -1.61
CA SER A 116 -3.33 -5.15 -0.27
C SER A 116 -2.23 -4.85 0.75
N GLU A 117 -1.08 -5.51 0.68
CA GLU A 117 0.05 -5.16 1.56
C GLU A 117 0.56 -3.76 1.25
N LYS A 118 0.75 -3.41 -0.03
CA LYS A 118 1.15 -2.06 -0.43
C LYS A 118 0.21 -1.01 0.16
N ASP A 119 -1.10 -1.19 0.02
CA ASP A 119 -2.09 -0.26 0.54
C ASP A 119 -1.98 -0.12 2.07
N THR A 120 -1.81 -1.23 2.80
CA THR A 120 -1.63 -1.18 4.26
C THR A 120 -0.33 -0.48 4.68
N LEU A 121 0.77 -0.65 3.93
CA LEU A 121 2.02 0.05 4.20
C LEU A 121 1.91 1.54 3.86
N GLN A 122 1.18 1.88 2.79
CA GLN A 122 0.91 3.26 2.40
C GLN A 122 0.08 3.99 3.45
N ASP A 123 -0.99 3.35 3.97
CA ASP A 123 -1.80 3.92 5.06
C ASP A 123 -0.94 4.19 6.32
N ARG A 124 -0.02 3.28 6.63
CA ARG A 124 0.94 3.47 7.75
C ARG A 124 1.92 4.60 7.47
N LEU A 125 2.39 4.74 6.24
CA LEU A 125 3.29 5.82 5.82
C LEU A 125 2.59 7.18 5.97
N ASP A 126 1.36 7.29 5.46
CA ASP A 126 0.55 8.50 5.52
C ASP A 126 0.24 8.91 6.98
N SER A 127 -0.04 7.92 7.84
CA SER A 127 -0.23 8.14 9.28
C SER A 127 1.04 8.68 9.98
N ILE A 128 2.22 8.16 9.62
CA ILE A 128 3.50 8.66 10.15
C ILE A 128 3.76 10.07 9.64
N ASP A 129 3.53 10.34 8.36
CA ASP A 129 3.72 11.67 7.78
C ASP A 129 2.79 12.71 8.40
N GLU A 130 1.54 12.35 8.70
CA GLU A 130 0.62 13.20 9.45
C GLU A 130 1.14 13.47 10.86
N THR A 131 1.65 12.44 11.55
CA THR A 131 2.24 12.58 12.89
C THR A 131 3.47 13.49 12.88
N VAL A 132 4.37 13.31 11.91
CA VAL A 132 5.58 14.14 11.74
C VAL A 132 5.20 15.58 11.40
N LYS A 133 4.21 15.79 10.53
CA LYS A 133 3.72 17.12 10.15
C LYS A 133 3.16 17.86 11.37
N ASN A 134 2.26 17.22 12.12
CA ASN A 134 1.66 17.77 13.34
C ASN A 134 2.72 18.11 14.39
N ARG A 135 3.77 17.28 14.50
CA ARG A 135 4.87 17.49 15.44
C ARG A 135 5.89 18.54 15.01
N SER A 136 6.14 18.70 13.71
CA SER A 136 7.16 19.63 13.18
C SER A 136 6.83 21.10 13.41
N GLY A 137 5.54 21.44 13.52
CA GLY A 137 5.07 22.80 13.80
C GLY A 137 4.93 23.13 15.30
N ALA A 138 5.04 22.13 16.18
CA ALA A 138 4.83 22.31 17.61
C ALA A 138 6.11 22.86 18.27
N LYS A 139 5.98 23.98 18.99
CA LYS A 139 7.06 24.48 19.85
C LYS A 139 7.07 23.65 21.13
N VAL A 140 8.12 22.87 21.31
CA VAL A 140 8.31 22.06 22.53
C VAL A 140 9.01 22.93 23.58
N TYR A 141 8.31 23.21 24.66
CA TYR A 141 8.84 23.89 25.84
C TYR A 141 8.88 22.90 26.99
N GLY A 142 10.02 22.82 27.69
CA GLY A 142 10.17 21.94 28.84
C GLY A 142 11.63 21.71 29.21
N PRO A 143 11.87 20.85 30.22
CA PRO A 143 13.21 20.43 30.60
C PRO A 143 13.99 19.85 29.40
N PRO A 144 15.32 19.95 29.37
CA PRO A 144 16.14 19.42 28.26
C PRO A 144 15.88 17.95 27.93
N GLU A 145 15.55 17.13 28.93
CA GLU A 145 15.21 15.72 28.76
C GLU A 145 13.96 15.52 27.88
N MET A 146 12.92 16.33 28.06
CA MET A 146 11.69 16.28 27.25
C MET A 146 11.98 16.68 25.80
N ILE A 147 12.78 17.72 25.60
CA ILE A 147 13.19 18.18 24.26
C ILE A 147 13.98 17.07 23.54
N ASN A 148 14.89 16.41 24.24
CA ASN A 148 15.67 15.30 23.69
C ASN A 148 14.78 14.09 23.36
N ARG A 149 13.85 13.70 24.25
CA ARG A 149 12.88 12.62 23.96
C ARG A 149 12.06 12.92 22.72
N TYR A 150 11.56 14.14 22.59
CA TYR A 150 10.77 14.56 21.43
C TYR A 150 11.60 14.53 20.14
N SER A 151 12.84 15.04 20.19
CA SER A 151 13.77 15.01 19.06
C SER A 151 14.10 13.57 18.62
N ASN A 152 14.42 12.70 19.59
CA ASN A 152 14.69 11.29 19.33
C ASN A 152 13.47 10.58 18.72
N ARG A 153 12.27 10.82 19.24
CA ARG A 153 11.05 10.21 18.69
C ARG A 153 10.76 10.68 17.26
N ASN A 154 11.03 11.95 16.94
CA ASN A 154 10.89 12.44 15.57
C ASN A 154 11.93 11.82 14.62
N LYS A 155 13.14 11.54 15.13
CA LYS A 155 14.17 10.81 14.39
C LYS A 155 13.71 9.38 14.11
N GLU A 156 13.22 8.66 15.12
CA GLU A 156 12.66 7.31 14.98
C GLU A 156 11.51 7.25 13.96
N LEU A 157 10.58 8.23 14.00
CA LEU A 157 9.47 8.28 13.05
C LEU A 157 9.96 8.47 11.61
N ARG A 158 11.01 9.26 11.38
CA ARG A 158 11.61 9.43 10.05
C ARG A 158 12.32 8.18 9.57
N GLU A 159 13.08 7.52 10.45
CA GLU A 159 13.73 6.24 10.14
C GLU A 159 12.69 5.16 9.79
N ASN A 160 11.59 5.09 10.54
CA ASN A 160 10.50 4.18 10.26
C ASN A 160 9.81 4.50 8.93
N ARG A 161 9.58 5.79 8.63
CA ARG A 161 9.05 6.24 7.34
C ARG A 161 9.95 5.77 6.18
N ASP A 162 11.25 6.00 6.28
CA ASP A 162 12.22 5.61 5.24
C ASP A 162 12.25 4.08 5.06
N SER A 163 12.14 3.32 6.16
CA SER A 163 12.02 1.85 6.11
C SER A 163 10.74 1.39 5.41
N LEU A 164 9.59 1.99 5.72
CA LEU A 164 8.32 1.63 5.08
C LEU A 164 8.32 1.99 3.59
N GLN A 165 8.88 3.14 3.23
CA GLN A 165 9.02 3.55 1.84
C GLN A 165 9.85 2.54 1.04
N HIS A 166 10.96 2.06 1.62
CA HIS A 166 11.77 1.01 0.99
C HIS A 166 11.01 -0.31 0.82
N GLU A 167 10.18 -0.71 1.80
CA GLU A 167 9.33 -1.90 1.67
C GLU A 167 8.29 -1.74 0.54
N ILE A 168 7.68 -0.56 0.40
CA ILE A 168 6.74 -0.26 -0.70
C ILE A 168 7.44 -0.33 -2.06
N GLU A 169 8.62 0.27 -2.18
CA GLU A 169 9.42 0.21 -3.42
C GLU A 169 9.71 -1.23 -3.84
N LYS A 170 10.08 -2.09 -2.88
CA LYS A 170 10.31 -3.51 -3.14
C LYS A 170 9.05 -4.22 -3.65
N ILE A 171 7.88 -3.96 -3.05
CA ILE A 171 6.61 -4.53 -3.51
C ILE A 171 6.28 -4.06 -4.93
N ASP A 172 6.53 -2.78 -5.24
CA ASP A 172 6.31 -2.24 -6.58
C ASP A 172 7.21 -2.91 -7.63
N GLU A 173 8.47 -3.18 -7.31
CA GLU A 173 9.36 -3.97 -8.17
C GLU A 173 8.84 -5.40 -8.38
N GLU A 174 8.34 -6.06 -7.32
CA GLU A 174 7.75 -7.40 -7.42
C GLU A 174 6.51 -7.42 -8.33
N ILE A 175 5.59 -6.47 -8.16
CA ILE A 175 4.39 -6.31 -9.01
C ILE A 175 4.81 -6.07 -10.47
N PHE A 176 5.81 -5.21 -10.69
CA PHE A 176 6.33 -4.92 -12.03
C PHE A 176 6.90 -6.18 -12.70
N ASN A 177 7.68 -6.97 -11.97
CA ASN A 177 8.27 -8.22 -12.46
C ASN A 177 7.20 -9.26 -12.81
N ILE A 178 6.16 -9.41 -12.00
CA ILE A 178 5.03 -10.32 -12.28
C ILE A 178 4.30 -9.90 -13.57
N ASN A 179 4.00 -8.60 -13.71
CA ASN A 179 3.29 -8.08 -14.88
C ASN A 179 4.09 -8.22 -16.18
N ASN A 180 5.42 -8.08 -16.12
CA ASN A 180 6.27 -8.27 -17.30
C ASN A 180 6.46 -9.75 -17.65
N SER A 181 6.55 -10.62 -16.64
CA SER A 181 6.61 -12.08 -16.85
C SER A 181 5.35 -12.63 -17.51
N SER A 182 4.22 -11.93 -17.38
CA SER A 182 2.95 -12.30 -18.03
C SER A 182 2.86 -11.94 -19.51
N LYS A 183 3.77 -11.10 -20.02
CA LYS A 183 3.74 -10.60 -21.40
C LYS A 183 4.69 -11.33 -22.35
N GLN A 184 5.52 -12.22 -21.82
CA GLN A 184 6.44 -13.09 -22.57
C GLN A 184 5.80 -14.45 -22.79
#